data_AF-F0LHD5-F1
#
_entry.id   AF-F0LHD5-F1
#
_cell.length_a   1.000
_cell.length_b   1.000
_cell.length_c   1.000
_cell.angle_alpha   90.00
_cell.angle_beta   90.00
_cell.angle_gamma   90.00
#
_symmetry.space_group_name_H-M   'P 1'
#
loop_
_entity.id
_entity.type
_entity.pdbx_description
1 polymer ?
#
loop_
_entity_poly.entity_id
_entity_poly.type
_entity_poly.pdbx_seq_one_letter_code
_entity_poly.pdbx_strand_id
1 'polypeptide(L)'
;MSKEKGKIPQLFSGSIDELTRPKTKKADKRREELKKIKKQKTLYISQDTNLKLIELYAEESRRQSNIVEDAVNLYYYLKKAMGEKNFDELMSAVLREDPEFLRSYLEKAKLI
;
A
#
# COMPACT_ATOMS: atom_id res chain seq x y z
N MET A 1 -43.26 45.45 -25.16
CA MET A 1 -43.83 44.39 -24.32
C MET A 1 -43.15 43.07 -24.64
N SER A 2 -42.44 42.45 -23.69
CA SER A 2 -42.45 41.01 -23.36
C SER A 2 -41.31 40.66 -22.39
N LYS A 3 -41.65 39.83 -21.40
CA LYS A 3 -41.00 39.67 -20.09
C LYS A 3 -39.73 38.79 -20.14
N GLU A 4 -38.56 39.35 -19.84
CA GLU A 4 -37.43 38.54 -19.35
C GLU A 4 -37.60 38.35 -17.84
N LYS A 5 -38.23 37.24 -17.45
CA LYS A 5 -38.34 36.83 -16.05
C LYS A 5 -36.93 36.52 -15.52
N GLY A 6 -36.50 37.32 -14.55
CA GLY A 6 -35.25 37.12 -13.81
C GLY A 6 -35.14 35.69 -13.28
N LYS A 7 -34.17 34.93 -13.80
CA LYS A 7 -33.72 33.70 -13.16
C LYS A 7 -32.93 34.12 -11.92
N ILE A 8 -33.55 34.02 -10.75
CA ILE A 8 -32.86 34.18 -9.47
C ILE A 8 -31.71 33.16 -9.46
N PRO A 9 -30.45 33.56 -9.18
CA PRO A 9 -29.35 32.62 -9.06
C PRO A 9 -29.70 31.60 -7.98
N GLN A 10 -29.66 30.31 -8.31
CA GLN A 10 -29.85 29.26 -7.31
C GLN A 10 -28.76 29.43 -6.24
N LEU A 11 -29.18 29.84 -5.05
CA LEU A 11 -28.33 29.84 -3.87
C LEU A 11 -27.93 28.40 -3.60
N PHE A 12 -26.64 28.21 -3.30
CA PHE A 12 -26.05 26.93 -2.98
C PHE A 12 -26.92 26.20 -1.93
N SER A 13 -27.48 25.04 -2.30
CA SER A 13 -28.41 24.27 -1.47
C SER A 13 -27.71 23.28 -0.53
N GLY A 14 -26.38 23.34 -0.47
CA GLY A 14 -25.59 22.52 0.44
C GLY A 14 -25.56 23.09 1.86
N SER A 15 -25.10 22.29 2.81
CA SER A 15 -24.92 22.75 4.19
C SER A 15 -23.71 23.70 4.29
N ILE A 16 -23.71 24.58 5.29
CA ILE A 16 -22.55 25.45 5.61
C ILE A 16 -21.29 24.60 5.84
N ASP A 17 -21.46 23.38 6.32
CA ASP A 17 -20.43 22.36 6.51
C ASP A 17 -19.77 21.89 5.20
N GLU A 18 -20.45 21.95 4.06
CA GLU A 18 -19.87 21.65 2.74
C GLU A 18 -19.04 22.81 2.17
N LEU A 19 -19.34 24.05 2.58
CA LEU A 19 -18.60 25.25 2.19
C LEU A 19 -17.26 25.37 2.92
N THR A 20 -17.16 24.86 4.14
CA THR A 20 -15.98 25.02 5.03
C THR A 20 -15.04 23.82 5.01
N ARG A 21 -15.47 22.65 4.50
CA ARG A 21 -14.59 21.48 4.43
C ARG A 21 -13.53 21.67 3.33
N PRO A 22 -12.23 21.54 3.66
CA PRO A 22 -11.18 21.54 2.64
C PRO A 22 -11.43 20.37 1.69
N LYS A 23 -11.42 20.65 0.38
CA LYS A 23 -11.59 19.65 -0.69
C LYS A 23 -10.46 18.61 -0.62
N THR A 24 -10.61 17.54 0.16
CA THR A 24 -9.68 16.38 0.20
C THR A 24 -9.81 15.50 -1.05
N LYS A 25 -9.88 16.10 -2.24
CA LYS A 25 -10.24 15.39 -3.48
C LYS A 25 -9.21 14.33 -3.91
N LYS A 26 -7.92 14.44 -3.52
CA LYS A 26 -6.90 13.50 -4.02
C LYS A 26 -6.92 12.15 -3.30
N ALA A 27 -7.06 12.15 -1.97
CA ALA A 27 -7.10 10.91 -1.19
C ALA A 27 -8.41 10.14 -1.44
N ASP A 28 -9.53 10.87 -1.51
CA ASP A 28 -10.84 10.27 -1.74
C ASP A 28 -10.98 9.70 -3.16
N LYS A 29 -10.49 10.40 -4.19
CA LYS A 29 -10.48 9.89 -5.57
C LYS A 29 -9.63 8.62 -5.72
N ARG A 30 -8.41 8.61 -5.16
CA ARG A 30 -7.56 7.42 -5.20
C ARG A 30 -8.23 6.24 -4.50
N ARG A 31 -8.92 6.48 -3.37
CA ARG A 31 -9.66 5.43 -2.65
C ARG A 31 -10.84 4.90 -3.46
N GLU A 32 -11.56 5.77 -4.18
CA GLU A 32 -12.64 5.37 -5.10
C GLU A 32 -12.12 4.59 -6.31
N GLU A 33 -10.97 4.96 -6.86
CA GLU A 33 -10.30 4.23 -7.94
C GLU A 33 -9.83 2.85 -7.46
N LEU A 34 -9.22 2.77 -6.27
CA LEU A 34 -8.80 1.51 -5.66
C LEU A 34 -9.97 0.55 -5.39
N LYS A 35 -11.17 1.07 -5.09
CA LYS A 35 -12.40 0.25 -4.94
C LYS A 35 -12.83 -0.41 -6.26
N LYS A 36 -12.48 0.16 -7.41
CA LYS A 36 -12.78 -0.40 -8.73
C LYS A 36 -11.81 -1.50 -9.15
N ILE A 37 -10.63 -1.59 -8.52
CA ILE A 37 -9.65 -2.62 -8.80
C ILE A 37 -10.12 -3.95 -8.18
N LYS A 38 -10.20 -5.00 -9.01
CA LYS A 38 -10.59 -6.34 -8.55
C LYS A 38 -9.58 -6.82 -7.51
N LYS A 39 -10.07 -7.08 -6.30
CA LYS A 39 -9.25 -7.67 -5.23
C LYS A 39 -8.98 -9.14 -5.53
N GLN A 40 -7.71 -9.53 -5.43
CA GLN A 40 -7.35 -10.94 -5.36
C GLN A 40 -7.78 -11.47 -3.99
N LYS A 41 -8.67 -12.46 -3.97
CA LYS A 41 -9.19 -13.06 -2.73
C LYS A 41 -8.28 -14.17 -2.19
N THR A 42 -7.55 -14.83 -3.08
CA THR A 42 -6.73 -16.00 -2.77
C THR A 42 -5.38 -15.88 -3.47
N LEU A 43 -4.31 -16.07 -2.71
CA LEU A 43 -2.95 -16.19 -3.21
C LEU A 43 -2.48 -17.62 -2.96
N TYR A 44 -2.08 -18.32 -4.02
CA TYR A 44 -1.48 -19.64 -3.87
C TYR A 44 0.02 -19.47 -3.62
N ILE A 45 0.50 -20.07 -2.54
CA ILE A 45 1.90 -20.05 -2.12
C ILE A 45 2.39 -21.49 -1.90
N SER A 46 3.71 -21.66 -1.83
CA SER A 46 4.30 -22.96 -1.51
C SER A 46 3.98 -23.38 -0.06
N GLN A 47 4.08 -24.69 0.23
CA GLN A 47 3.89 -25.20 1.59
C GLN A 47 4.91 -24.61 2.57
N ASP A 48 6.16 -24.49 2.15
CA ASP A 48 7.24 -23.88 2.95
C ASP A 48 6.92 -22.42 3.31
N THR A 49 6.51 -21.62 2.32
CA THR A 49 6.09 -20.23 2.57
C THR A 49 4.89 -20.14 3.51
N ASN A 50 3.95 -21.09 3.41
CA ASN A 50 2.81 -21.14 4.31
C ASN A 50 3.21 -21.46 5.75
N LEU A 51 4.19 -22.35 5.95
CA LEU A 51 4.75 -22.63 7.28
C LEU A 51 5.42 -21.39 7.87
N LYS A 52 6.26 -20.70 7.11
CA LYS A 52 6.89 -19.42 7.50
C LYS A 52 5.84 -18.37 7.89
N LEU A 53 4.73 -18.28 7.15
CA LEU A 53 3.63 -17.35 7.46
C LEU A 53 2.85 -17.73 8.73
N ILE A 54 2.70 -19.02 9.01
CA ILE A 54 2.08 -19.52 10.25
C ILE A 54 2.96 -19.20 11.46
N GLU A 55 4.27 -19.39 11.34
CA GLU A 55 5.26 -19.06 12.37
C GLU A 55 5.21 -17.56 12.71
N LEU A 56 5.32 -16.69 11.70
CA LEU A 56 5.21 -15.23 11.89
C LEU A 56 3.87 -14.80 12.50
N TYR A 57 2.77 -15.46 12.11
CA TYR A 57 1.45 -15.21 12.70
C TYR A 57 1.42 -15.56 14.20
N ALA A 58 2.02 -16.69 14.58
CA ALA A 58 2.06 -17.14 15.96
C ALA A 58 2.91 -16.22 16.85
N GLU A 59 4.03 -15.71 16.32
CA GLU A 59 4.92 -14.80 17.04
C GLU A 59 4.33 -13.40 17.22
N GLU A 60 3.79 -12.81 16.15
CA GLU A 60 3.38 -11.39 16.16
C GLU A 60 1.94 -11.18 16.66
N SER A 61 1.12 -12.23 16.78
CA SER A 61 -0.33 -12.13 17.05
C SER A 61 -1.08 -11.21 16.05
N ARG A 62 -0.51 -11.03 14.85
CA ARG A 62 -1.05 -10.16 13.77
C ARG A 62 -1.74 -11.00 12.73
N ARG A 63 -2.76 -10.46 12.05
CA ARG A 63 -3.44 -11.17 10.95
C ARG A 63 -2.46 -11.46 9.82
N GLN A 64 -2.50 -12.68 9.26
CA GLN A 64 -1.68 -13.08 8.11
C GLN A 64 -1.80 -12.11 6.92
N SER A 65 -3.00 -11.54 6.70
CA SER A 65 -3.22 -10.52 5.67
C SER A 65 -2.31 -9.31 5.83
N ASN A 66 -2.05 -8.88 7.07
CA ASN A 66 -1.23 -7.70 7.34
C ASN A 66 0.25 -7.99 7.08
N ILE A 67 0.71 -9.19 7.45
CA ILE A 67 2.08 -9.64 7.16
C ILE A 67 2.32 -9.68 5.65
N VAL A 68 1.36 -10.20 4.88
CA VAL A 68 1.44 -10.22 3.41
C VAL A 68 1.41 -8.80 2.83
N GLU A 69 0.55 -7.91 3.32
CA GLU A 69 0.52 -6.51 2.86
C GLU A 69 1.85 -5.79 3.15
N ASP A 70 2.42 -5.97 4.34
CA ASP A 70 3.71 -5.39 4.70
C ASP A 70 4.85 -5.93 3.83
N ALA A 71 4.89 -7.25 3.59
CA ALA A 71 5.90 -7.87 2.73
C ALA A 71 5.84 -7.34 1.28
N VAL A 72 4.63 -7.18 0.73
CA VAL A 72 4.42 -6.61 -0.61
C VAL A 72 4.86 -5.15 -0.65
N ASN A 73 4.49 -4.35 0.35
CA ASN A 73 4.90 -2.96 0.45
C ASN A 73 6.42 -2.81 0.56
N LEU A 74 7.04 -3.62 1.41
CA LEU A 74 8.50 -3.65 1.60
C LEU A 74 9.21 -3.97 0.29
N TYR A 75 8.81 -5.05 -0.40
CA TYR A 75 9.36 -5.42 -1.71
C TYR A 75 9.25 -4.27 -2.71
N TYR A 76 8.07 -3.66 -2.82
CA TYR A 76 7.79 -2.58 -3.77
C TYR A 76 8.65 -1.34 -3.53
N TYR A 77 8.73 -0.88 -2.28
CA TYR A 77 9.45 0.34 -1.94
C TYR A 77 10.97 0.13 -1.90
N LEU A 78 11.46 -1.03 -1.45
CA LEU A 78 12.89 -1.36 -1.54
C LEU A 78 13.37 -1.38 -2.99
N LYS A 79 12.63 -2.06 -3.88
CA LYS A 79 12.96 -2.09 -5.31
C LYS A 79 13.06 -0.68 -5.92
N LYS A 80 12.16 0.22 -5.51
CA LYS A 80 12.18 1.63 -5.96
C LYS A 80 13.34 2.43 -5.38
N ALA A 81 13.71 2.19 -4.12
CA ALA A 81 14.71 2.97 -3.42
C ALA A 81 16.15 2.57 -3.81
N MET A 82 16.41 1.27 -3.99
CA MET A 82 17.78 0.74 -4.14
C MET A 82 18.29 0.74 -5.59
N GLY A 83 17.38 0.81 -6.57
CA GLY A 83 17.69 0.55 -7.98
C GLY A 83 17.84 -0.96 -8.28
N GLU A 84 17.73 -1.34 -9.55
CA GLU A 84 17.63 -2.76 -9.94
C GLU A 84 18.81 -3.60 -9.47
N LYS A 85 20.05 -3.16 -9.73
CA LYS A 85 21.26 -3.92 -9.38
C LYS A 85 21.37 -4.23 -7.89
N ASN A 86 21.23 -3.22 -7.03
CA ASN A 86 21.37 -3.40 -5.59
C ASN A 86 20.20 -4.22 -5.01
N PHE A 87 19.01 -4.07 -5.60
CA PHE A 87 17.86 -4.87 -5.21
C PHE A 87 18.04 -6.35 -5.56
N ASP A 88 18.58 -6.66 -6.74
CA ASP A 88 18.86 -8.04 -7.15
C ASP A 88 19.95 -8.69 -6.28
N GLU A 89 20.96 -7.92 -5.85
CA GLU A 89 21.95 -8.36 -4.87
C GLU A 89 21.31 -8.68 -3.51
N LEU A 90 20.42 -7.81 -3.01
CA LEU A 90 19.66 -8.06 -1.78
C LEU A 90 18.81 -9.32 -1.90
N MET A 91 18.08 -9.49 -3.01
CA MET A 91 17.25 -10.67 -3.24
C MET A 91 18.11 -11.95 -3.30
N SER A 92 19.31 -11.86 -3.87
CA SER A 92 20.26 -12.97 -3.88
C SER A 92 20.76 -13.34 -2.48
N ALA A 93 20.87 -12.35 -1.57
CA ALA A 93 21.18 -12.59 -0.17
C ALA A 93 20.00 -13.27 0.57
N VAL A 94 18.76 -12.79 0.35
CA VAL A 94 17.55 -13.37 0.94
C VAL A 94 17.34 -14.83 0.50
N LEU A 95 17.61 -15.15 -0.78
CA LEU A 95 17.49 -16.50 -1.33
C LEU A 95 18.43 -17.54 -0.69
N ARG A 96 19.46 -17.09 0.05
CA ARG A 96 20.33 -18.01 0.81
C ARG A 96 19.67 -18.55 2.06
N GLU A 97 18.53 -17.96 2.46
CA GLU A 97 17.77 -18.33 3.66
C GLU A 97 18.62 -18.39 4.94
N ASP A 98 19.69 -17.59 4.98
CA ASP A 98 20.63 -17.50 6.09
C ASP A 98 20.49 -16.11 6.75
N PRO A 99 19.89 -16.05 7.97
CA PRO A 99 19.70 -14.79 8.69
C PRO A 99 21.02 -14.09 9.06
N GLU A 100 22.09 -14.83 9.36
CA GLU A 100 23.39 -14.24 9.71
C GLU A 100 24.03 -13.59 8.50
N PHE A 101 24.00 -14.29 7.36
CA PHE A 101 24.46 -13.72 6.10
C PHE A 101 23.66 -12.47 5.73
N LEU A 102 22.32 -12.55 5.81
CA LEU A 102 21.45 -11.40 5.50
C LEU A 102 21.75 -10.21 6.41
N ARG A 103 21.94 -10.43 7.71
CA ARG A 103 22.31 -9.37 8.65
C ARG A 103 23.64 -8.71 8.26
N SER A 104 24.66 -9.52 7.95
CA SER A 104 25.96 -9.00 7.52
C SER A 104 25.88 -8.20 6.21
N TYR A 105 24.98 -8.58 5.30
CA TYR A 105 24.73 -7.86 4.06
C TYR A 105 24.05 -6.51 4.35
N LEU A 106 23.04 -6.49 5.21
CA LEU A 106 22.32 -5.27 5.58
C LEU A 106 23.23 -4.27 6.31
N GLU A 107 24.13 -4.73 7.18
CA GLU A 107 25.15 -3.89 7.83
C GLU A 107 26.11 -3.26 6.80
N LYS A 108 26.60 -4.06 5.83
CA LYS A 108 27.44 -3.55 4.73
C LYS A 108 26.72 -2.53 3.87
N ALA A 109 25.42 -2.76 3.63
CA ALA A 109 24.55 -1.85 2.89
C ALA A 109 24.11 -0.62 3.70
N LYS A 110 24.47 -0.53 4.99
CA LYS A 110 24.04 0.53 5.93
C LYS A 110 22.52 0.68 6.00
N LEU A 111 21.80 -0.45 5.91
CA LEU A 111 20.35 -0.51 6.03
C LEU A 111 19.89 -0.76 7.48
N ILE A 112 20.81 -1.19 8.34
CA ILE A 112 20.65 -1.39 9.78
C ILE A 112 21.94 -0.89 10.46
#